data_AF-A0A3D5W4G2-F1
#
_entry.id   AF-A0A3D5W4G2-F1
#
_cell.length_a   1.000
_cell.length_b   1.000
_cell.length_c   1.000
_cell.angle_alpha   90.00
_cell.angle_beta   90.00
_cell.angle_gamma   90.00
#
_symmetry.space_group_name_H-M   'P 1'
#
loop_
_entity.id
_entity.type
_entity.pdbx_description
1 polymer ?
#
loop_
_entity_poly.entity_id
_entity_poly.type
_entity_poly.pdbx_seq_one_letter_code
_entity_poly.pdbx_strand_id
1 'polypeptide(L)'
;MSEKPISRYPVPNLDELPDDLRDRILAVQEKAGFVPNVFLALAHRPDECRAFFDYHDALMLRERGLSKAEREMIVVSTSGENNCQYCVVAHGAILR
;
A
#
# COMPACT_ATOMS: atom_id res chain seq x y z
N MET A 1 1.86 -7.03 17.81
CA MET A 1 1.42 -7.26 16.41
C MET A 1 0.21 -8.17 16.45
N SER A 2 -0.75 -8.01 15.52
CA SER A 2 -1.93 -8.89 15.44
C SER A 2 -1.50 -10.35 15.28
N GLU A 3 -2.09 -11.26 16.05
CA GLU A 3 -1.85 -12.71 15.93
C GLU A 3 -2.39 -13.29 14.60
N LYS A 4 -3.28 -12.57 13.93
CA LYS A 4 -3.88 -13.01 12.67
C LYS A 4 -2.93 -12.77 11.49
N PRO A 5 -2.83 -13.71 10.54
CA PRO A 5 -2.03 -13.54 9.33
C PRO A 5 -2.56 -12.37 8.49
N ILE A 6 -1.64 -11.58 7.92
CA ILE A 6 -1.97 -10.41 7.09
C ILE A 6 -2.20 -10.76 5.62
N SER A 7 -1.77 -11.95 5.19
CA SER A 7 -1.88 -12.47 3.83
C SER A 7 -2.10 -13.99 3.88
N ARG A 8 -2.74 -14.52 2.84
CA ARG A 8 -2.83 -15.97 2.61
C ARG A 8 -1.50 -16.55 2.10
N TYR A 9 -0.72 -15.74 1.40
CA TYR A 9 0.58 -16.13 0.84
C TYR A 9 1.72 -15.80 1.82
N PRO A 10 2.91 -16.43 1.65
CA PRO A 10 4.07 -16.11 2.46
C PRO A 10 4.39 -14.62 2.43
N VAL A 11 4.67 -14.06 3.60
CA VAL A 11 5.15 -12.68 3.76
C VAL A 11 6.64 -12.78 4.04
N PRO A 12 7.51 -12.29 3.14
CA PRO A 12 8.96 -12.38 3.32
C PRO A 12 9.43 -11.51 4.50
N ASN A 13 10.56 -11.88 5.10
CA ASN A 13 11.23 -11.02 6.07
C ASN A 13 11.90 -9.84 5.35
N LEU A 14 12.05 -8.69 6.03
CA LEU A 14 12.62 -7.49 5.40
C LEU A 14 14.08 -7.65 4.98
N ASP A 15 14.85 -8.48 5.68
CA ASP A 15 16.25 -8.79 5.37
C ASP A 15 16.42 -9.74 4.18
N GLU A 16 15.35 -10.42 3.76
CA GLU A 16 15.30 -11.25 2.56
C GLU A 16 14.94 -10.45 1.30
N LEU A 17 14.51 -9.19 1.45
CA LEU A 17 14.09 -8.34 0.34
C LEU A 17 15.28 -7.69 -0.39
N PRO A 18 15.15 -7.47 -1.71
CA PRO A 18 16.03 -6.57 -2.44
C PRO A 18 16.12 -5.20 -1.76
N ASP A 19 17.32 -4.62 -1.76
CA ASP A 19 17.61 -3.37 -1.03
C ASP A 19 16.65 -2.24 -1.40
N ASP A 20 16.30 -2.09 -2.68
CA ASP A 20 15.38 -1.06 -3.16
C ASP A 20 13.97 -1.17 -2.55
N LEU A 21 13.45 -2.39 -2.41
CA LEU A 21 12.16 -2.63 -1.78
C LEU A 21 12.23 -2.47 -0.27
N ARG A 22 13.31 -2.95 0.36
CA ARG A 22 13.53 -2.76 1.81
C ARG A 22 13.58 -1.27 2.16
N ASP A 23 14.35 -0.49 1.41
CA ASP A 23 14.49 0.95 1.62
C ASP A 23 13.16 1.69 1.41
N ARG A 24 12.38 1.32 0.38
CA ARG A 24 11.03 1.87 0.16
C ARG A 24 10.11 1.59 1.35
N ILE A 25 10.14 0.38 1.90
CA ILE A 25 9.33 -0.02 3.06
C ILE A 25 9.74 0.75 4.31
N LEU A 26 11.04 0.87 4.58
CA LEU A 26 11.56 1.61 5.73
C LEU A 26 11.22 3.11 5.65
N ALA A 27 11.30 3.70 4.46
CA ALA A 27 10.92 5.10 4.25
C ALA A 27 9.42 5.34 4.52
N VAL A 28 8.56 4.37 4.21
CA VAL A 28 7.13 4.43 4.57
C VAL A 28 6.94 4.27 6.07
N GLN A 29 7.67 3.35 6.71
CA GLN A 29 7.63 3.17 8.16
C GLN A 29 8.01 4.45 8.91
N GLU A 30 9.07 5.13 8.48
CA GLU A 30 9.51 6.39 9.08
C GLU A 30 8.44 7.48 9.00
N LYS A 31 7.75 7.58 7.85
CA LYS A 31 6.71 8.60 7.63
C LYS A 31 5.39 8.29 8.32
N ALA A 32 4.98 7.02 8.34
CA ALA A 32 3.66 6.60 8.83
C ALA A 32 3.68 6.06 10.27
N GLY A 33 4.85 5.76 10.82
CA GLY A 33 5.02 5.10 12.13
C GLY A 33 4.75 3.60 12.13
N PHE A 34 4.35 3.03 11.00
CA PHE A 34 4.16 1.59 10.79
C PHE A 34 4.26 1.26 9.29
N VAL A 35 4.39 -0.02 8.94
CA VAL A 35 4.37 -0.49 7.55
C VAL A 35 2.95 -0.96 7.19
N PRO A 36 2.25 -0.35 6.22
CA PRO A 36 0.98 -0.86 5.73
C PRO A 36 1.15 -2.25 5.11
N ASN A 37 0.25 -3.19 5.45
CA ASN A 37 0.40 -4.61 5.08
C ASN A 37 0.54 -4.86 3.57
N VAL A 38 0.01 -3.98 2.70
CA VAL A 38 0.17 -4.11 1.24
C VAL A 38 1.63 -4.14 0.80
N PHE A 39 2.51 -3.39 1.47
CA PHE A 39 3.94 -3.41 1.17
C PHE A 39 4.55 -4.78 1.48
N LEU A 40 4.23 -5.35 2.64
CA LEU A 40 4.74 -6.64 3.08
C LEU A 40 4.15 -7.79 2.25
N ALA A 41 2.85 -7.75 1.99
CA ALA A 41 2.15 -8.81 1.28
C ALA A 41 2.55 -8.90 -0.20
N LEU A 42 2.69 -7.75 -0.89
CA LEU A 42 3.12 -7.74 -2.29
C LEU A 42 4.61 -8.01 -2.46
N ALA A 43 5.44 -7.75 -1.44
CA ALA A 43 6.86 -8.05 -1.49
C ALA A 43 7.17 -9.55 -1.66
N HIS A 44 6.18 -10.44 -1.47
CA HIS A 44 6.25 -11.85 -1.89
C HIS A 44 6.63 -12.00 -3.38
N ARG A 45 6.26 -11.03 -4.22
CA ARG A 45 6.58 -10.97 -5.65
C ARG A 45 7.27 -9.63 -5.96
N PRO A 46 8.60 -9.54 -5.82
CA PRO A 46 9.32 -8.26 -5.92
C PRO A 46 9.05 -7.46 -7.21
N ASP A 47 9.02 -8.11 -8.36
CA ASP A 47 8.80 -7.42 -9.64
C ASP A 47 7.37 -6.87 -9.77
N GLU A 48 6.39 -7.62 -9.29
CA GLU A 48 4.99 -7.18 -9.23
C GLU A 48 4.83 -6.04 -8.22
N CYS A 49 5.52 -6.12 -7.08
CA CYS A 49 5.55 -5.08 -6.05
C CYS A 49 6.08 -3.74 -6.59
N ARG A 50 7.19 -3.76 -7.34
CA ARG A 50 7.74 -2.57 -8.01
C ARG A 50 6.72 -1.96 -8.96
N ALA A 51 6.23 -2.76 -9.91
CA ALA A 51 5.27 -2.28 -10.90
C ALA A 51 3.99 -1.70 -10.26
N PHE A 52 3.49 -2.35 -9.20
CA PHE A 52 2.32 -1.90 -8.46
C PHE A 52 2.55 -0.50 -7.87
N PHE A 53 3.63 -0.32 -7.12
CA PHE A 53 3.85 0.95 -6.43
C PHE A 53 4.33 2.06 -7.36
N ASP A 54 5.01 1.74 -8.45
CA ASP A 54 5.38 2.72 -9.47
C ASP A 54 4.13 3.26 -10.18
N TYR A 55 3.16 2.38 -10.47
CA TYR A 55 1.90 2.83 -11.06
C TYR A 55 1.03 3.57 -10.04
N HIS A 56 1.00 3.12 -8.79
CA HIS A 56 0.37 3.85 -7.69
C HIS A 56 0.90 5.29 -7.62
N ASP A 57 2.22 5.48 -7.59
CA ASP A 57 2.83 6.80 -7.44
C ASP A 57 2.53 7.70 -8.64
N ALA A 58 2.59 7.15 -9.86
CA ALA A 58 2.23 7.85 -11.08
C ALA A 58 0.79 8.41 -11.04
N LEU A 59 -0.14 7.73 -10.38
CA LEU A 59 -1.55 8.15 -10.28
C LEU A 59 -1.83 9.02 -9.05
N MET A 60 -1.34 8.58 -7.88
CA MET A 60 -1.69 9.09 -6.55
C MET A 60 -0.82 10.24 -6.07
N LEU A 61 0.39 10.41 -6.63
CA LEU A 61 1.30 11.50 -6.27
C LEU A 61 1.40 12.61 -7.33
N ARG A 62 0.71 12.47 -8.46
CA ARG A 62 0.65 13.54 -9.47
C ARG A 62 0.15 14.85 -8.86
N GLU A 63 0.71 15.98 -9.29
CA GLU A 63 0.41 17.31 -8.74
C GLU A 63 -0.78 18.02 -9.41
N ARG A 64 -1.20 17.58 -10.60
CA ARG A 64 -2.23 18.26 -11.41
C ARG A 64 -3.50 17.42 -11.54
N GLY A 65 -4.64 18.10 -11.67
CA GLY A 65 -5.95 17.47 -11.80
C GLY A 65 -6.63 17.31 -10.45
N LEU A 66 -6.99 16.07 -10.10
CA LEU A 66 -7.67 15.74 -8.85
C LEU A 66 -6.78 15.99 -7.64
N SER A 67 -7.36 16.59 -6.61
CA SER A 67 -6.75 16.73 -5.29
C SER A 67 -6.47 15.35 -4.66
N LYS A 68 -5.69 15.34 -3.57
CA LYS A 68 -5.46 14.11 -2.80
C LYS A 68 -6.79 13.53 -2.29
N ALA A 69 -7.65 14.36 -1.70
CA ALA A 69 -8.94 13.92 -1.16
C ALA A 69 -9.88 13.34 -2.25
N GLU A 70 -9.94 13.96 -3.43
CA GLU A 70 -10.76 13.44 -4.53
C GLU A 70 -10.27 12.08 -5.03
N ARG A 71 -8.95 11.87 -5.11
CA ARG A 71 -8.39 10.56 -5.48
C ARG A 71 -8.75 9.50 -4.45
N GLU A 72 -8.58 9.80 -3.16
CA GLU A 72 -8.94 8.85 -2.10
C GLU A 72 -10.45 8.57 -2.05
N MET A 73 -11.30 9.56 -2.36
CA MET A 73 -12.75 9.35 -2.47
C MET A 73 -13.08 8.34 -3.57
N ILE A 74 -12.46 8.45 -4.75
CA ILE A 74 -12.64 7.48 -5.84
C ILE A 74 -12.20 6.08 -5.38
N VAL A 75 -11.05 5.97 -4.71
CA VAL A 75 -10.56 4.68 -4.21
C VAL A 75 -11.53 4.08 -3.20
N VAL A 76 -12.00 4.85 -2.21
CA VAL A 76 -12.95 4.36 -1.20
C VAL A 76 -14.27 3.95 -1.82
N SER A 77 -14.83 4.75 -2.74
CA SER A 77 -16.10 4.44 -3.42
C SER A 77 -16.00 3.14 -4.23
N THR A 78 -14.97 3.01 -5.06
CA THR A 78 -14.78 1.80 -5.88
C THR A 78 -14.40 0.58 -5.05
N SER A 79 -13.66 0.76 -3.95
CA SER A 79 -13.34 -0.32 -3.01
C SER A 79 -14.57 -0.79 -2.23
N GLY A 80 -15.47 0.13 -1.89
CA GLY A 80 -16.75 -0.17 -1.23
C GLY A 80 -17.63 -1.03 -2.11
N GLU A 81 -17.78 -0.65 -3.39
CA GLU A 81 -18.51 -1.45 -4.39
C GLU A 81 -17.91 -2.86 -4.54
N ASN A 82 -16.59 -2.96 -4.53
CA ASN A 82 -15.88 -4.24 -4.64
C ASN A 82 -15.75 -5.02 -3.33
N ASN A 83 -16.36 -4.55 -2.23
CA ASN A 83 -16.25 -5.17 -0.91
C ASN A 83 -14.79 -5.43 -0.46
N CYS A 84 -13.86 -4.56 -0.86
CA CYS A 84 -12.44 -4.72 -0.57
C CYS A 84 -12.11 -4.15 0.82
N GLN A 85 -12.13 -5.01 1.84
CA GLN A 85 -11.92 -4.61 3.24
C GLN A 85 -10.63 -3.81 3.45
N TYR A 86 -9.49 -4.29 2.91
CA TYR A 86 -8.21 -3.62 3.10
C TYR A 86 -8.24 -2.19 2.54
N CYS A 87 -8.69 -2.05 1.28
CA CYS A 87 -8.67 -0.76 0.60
C CYS A 87 -9.66 0.24 1.22
N VAL A 88 -10.87 -0.19 1.59
CA VAL A 88 -11.85 0.67 2.26
C VAL A 88 -11.30 1.20 3.59
N VAL A 89 -10.68 0.33 4.40
CA VAL A 89 -10.15 0.74 5.71
C VAL A 89 -8.93 1.66 5.53
N ALA A 90 -7.97 1.27 4.69
CA ALA A 90 -6.73 2.01 4.50
C ALA A 90 -6.97 3.38 3.86
N HIS A 91 -7.62 3.43 2.69
CA HIS A 91 -7.87 4.69 1.99
C HIS A 91 -8.93 5.54 2.69
N GLY A 92 -9.87 4.92 3.41
CA GLY A 92 -10.79 5.64 4.28
C GLY A 92 -10.08 6.37 5.43
N ALA A 93 -8.99 5.82 5.96
CA ALA A 93 -8.16 6.51 6.96
C ALA A 93 -7.35 7.66 6.36
N ILE A 94 -6.95 7.57 5.10
CA ILE A 94 -6.21 8.65 4.40
C ILE A 94 -7.15 9.79 4.01
N LEU A 95 -8.41 9.49 3.69
CA LEU A 95 -9.42 10.47 3.28
C LEU A 95 -9.92 11.37 4.43
N ARG A 96 -9.89 10.89 5.68
CA ARG A 96 -10.41 11.60 6.87
C ARG A 96 -9.31 12.40 7.57
#